data_AF-A0AAV5SKS8-F1
#
_entry.id   AF-A0AAV5SKS8-F1
#
_cell.length_a   1.000
_cell.length_b   1.000
_cell.length_c   1.000
_cell.angle_alpha   90.00
_cell.angle_beta   90.00
_cell.angle_gamma   90.00
#
_symmetry.space_group_name_H-M   'P 1'
#
loop_
_entity.id
_entity.type
_entity.pdbx_description
1 polymer ?
#
loop_
_entity_poly.entity_id
_entity_poly.type
_entity_poly.pdbx_seq_one_letter_code
_entity_poly.pdbx_strand_id
1 'polypeptide(L)'
;VNKRLNFIESDSKYYVNSLTITNAHSPESIRRIARNATIHFLQIQLCGSNESHCEIYNLIPEMDFTLLNLDVVTFHHSEILGEIMEDIFFLALLRACKCLYIRQIEKITPEAIHQVYKDMTEGSMTLRILRIKGGLQLGAIVAFLKHIGIIYT
;
A
#
# COMPACT_ATOMS: atom_id res chain seq x y z
N VAL A 1 -24.62 31.74 5.75
CA VAL A 1 -23.42 30.86 5.80
C VAL A 1 -22.20 31.68 5.38
N ASN A 2 -21.15 31.72 6.20
CA ASN A 2 -20.02 32.64 6.04
C ASN A 2 -19.01 32.09 5.02
N LYS A 3 -18.97 32.68 3.81
CA LYS A 3 -18.18 32.18 2.66
C LYS A 3 -16.67 32.06 2.94
N ARG A 4 -16.11 32.89 3.83
CA ARG A 4 -14.68 32.83 4.20
C ARG A 4 -14.34 31.66 5.12
N LEU A 5 -15.24 31.28 6.02
CA LEU A 5 -15.04 30.11 6.89
C LEU A 5 -15.07 28.83 6.08
N ASN A 6 -16.06 28.70 5.18
CA ASN A 6 -16.15 27.55 4.26
C ASN A 6 -14.90 27.42 3.38
N PHE A 7 -14.29 28.55 2.97
CA PHE A 7 -13.06 28.53 2.19
C PHE A 7 -11.87 28.00 3.00
N ILE A 8 -11.66 28.51 4.22
CA ILE A 8 -10.56 28.07 5.10
C ILE A 8 -10.73 26.60 5.49
N GLU A 9 -11.95 26.16 5.80
CA GLU A 9 -12.23 24.75 6.08
C GLU A 9 -12.06 23.85 4.85
N SER A 10 -12.36 24.36 3.64
CA SER A 10 -12.16 23.59 2.41
C SER A 10 -10.70 23.50 1.95
N ASP A 11 -9.86 24.44 2.39
CA ASP A 11 -8.44 24.54 1.99
C ASP A 11 -7.49 23.95 3.05
N SER A 12 -7.98 23.72 4.27
CA SER A 12 -7.20 23.14 5.36
C SER A 12 -7.28 21.61 5.34
N LYS A 13 -6.13 20.94 5.16
CA LYS A 13 -6.06 19.50 5.38
C LYS A 13 -6.11 19.18 6.88
N TYR A 14 -6.98 18.27 7.25
CA TYR A 14 -7.02 17.68 8.58
C TYR A 14 -5.81 16.78 8.79
N TYR A 15 -5.17 16.85 9.96
CA TYR A 15 -4.16 15.88 10.35
C TYR A 15 -4.83 14.71 11.10
N VAL A 16 -4.72 13.51 10.56
CA VAL A 16 -5.26 12.28 11.14
C VAL A 16 -4.12 11.41 11.62
N ASN A 17 -4.03 11.18 12.93
CA ASN A 17 -2.94 10.38 13.49
C ASN A 17 -3.00 8.90 13.05
N SER A 18 -4.20 8.33 12.97
CA SER A 18 -4.40 6.93 12.56
C SER A 18 -5.76 6.78 11.90
N LEU A 19 -5.82 6.07 10.77
CA LEU A 19 -7.04 5.73 10.06
C LEU A 19 -7.06 4.23 9.74
N THR A 20 -8.18 3.57 10.01
CA THR A 20 -8.40 2.18 9.60
C THR A 20 -9.54 2.11 8.59
N ILE A 21 -9.22 1.71 7.37
CA ILE A 21 -10.20 1.43 6.31
C ILE A 21 -10.61 -0.03 6.39
N THR A 22 -11.91 -0.27 6.49
CA THR A 22 -12.52 -1.61 6.53
C THR A 22 -13.64 -1.71 5.50
N ASN A 23 -14.22 -2.90 5.32
CA ASN A 23 -15.39 -3.15 4.46
C ASN A 23 -16.61 -2.24 4.72
N ALA A 24 -16.67 -1.57 5.87
CA ALA A 24 -17.77 -0.65 6.19
C ALA A 24 -17.66 0.71 5.46
N HIS A 25 -16.51 1.01 4.87
CA HIS A 25 -16.27 2.30 4.23
C HIS A 25 -16.63 2.26 2.75
N SER A 26 -17.39 3.25 2.30
CA SER A 26 -17.65 3.44 0.87
C SER A 26 -16.45 4.09 0.17
N PRO A 27 -16.20 3.80 -1.12
CA PRO A 27 -15.18 4.49 -1.91
C PRO A 27 -15.30 6.02 -1.87
N GLU A 28 -16.54 6.56 -1.86
CA GLU A 28 -16.79 8.00 -1.75
C GLU A 28 -16.30 8.59 -0.42
N SER A 29 -16.48 7.86 0.69
CA SER A 29 -15.96 8.31 2.00
C SER A 29 -14.44 8.36 2.00
N ILE A 30 -13.80 7.34 1.42
CA ILE A 30 -12.35 7.26 1.29
C ILE A 30 -11.82 8.37 0.38
N ARG A 31 -12.49 8.67 -0.73
CA ARG A 31 -12.15 9.76 -1.64
C ARG A 31 -12.20 11.13 -0.96
N ARG A 32 -13.19 11.36 -0.09
CA ARG A 32 -13.27 12.58 0.73
C ARG A 32 -12.12 12.68 1.71
N ILE A 33 -11.75 11.57 2.35
CA ILE A 33 -10.60 11.54 3.25
C ILE A 33 -9.31 11.85 2.49
N ALA A 34 -9.08 11.19 1.35
CA ALA A 34 -7.88 11.37 0.52
C ALA A 34 -7.63 12.84 0.15
N ARG A 35 -8.70 13.58 -0.17
CA ARG A 35 -8.63 14.99 -0.56
C ARG A 35 -8.38 15.93 0.63
N ASN A 36 -8.91 15.61 1.79
CA ASN A 36 -9.01 16.55 2.91
C ASN A 36 -8.11 16.20 4.09
N ALA A 37 -7.38 15.09 4.08
CA ALA A 37 -6.59 14.65 5.22
C ALA A 37 -5.15 14.29 4.84
N THR A 38 -4.23 14.61 5.77
CA THR A 38 -2.89 14.02 5.84
C THR A 38 -2.89 13.00 6.97
N ILE A 39 -2.52 11.76 6.68
CA ILE A 39 -2.66 10.62 7.58
C ILE A 39 -1.28 10.15 8.03
N HIS A 40 -1.01 10.10 9.33
CA HIS A 40 0.28 9.56 9.78
C HIS A 40 0.38 8.05 9.57
N PHE A 41 -0.63 7.30 10.03
CA PHE A 41 -0.71 5.85 9.92
C PHE A 41 -2.02 5.41 9.26
N LEU A 42 -1.92 4.77 8.09
CA LEU A 42 -3.04 4.18 7.37
C LEU A 42 -3.01 2.67 7.53
N GLN A 43 -4.09 2.10 8.04
CA GLN A 43 -4.31 0.66 8.07
C GLN A 43 -5.48 0.28 7.17
N ILE A 44 -5.31 -0.75 6.35
CA ILE A 44 -6.35 -1.19 5.42
C ILE A 44 -6.63 -2.66 5.68
N GLN A 45 -7.88 -2.96 5.98
CA GLN A 45 -8.40 -4.28 6.34
C GLN A 45 -9.64 -4.56 5.50
N LEU A 46 -9.42 -4.88 4.23
CA LEU A 46 -10.48 -5.27 3.31
C LEU A 46 -10.54 -6.78 3.21
N CYS A 47 -11.74 -7.33 3.37
CA CYS A 47 -12.00 -8.77 3.33
C CYS A 47 -12.81 -9.11 2.09
N GLY A 48 -12.20 -9.86 1.16
CA GLY A 48 -12.80 -10.23 -0.13
C GLY A 48 -12.39 -9.27 -1.25
N SER A 49 -13.04 -9.41 -2.42
CA SER A 49 -12.61 -8.74 -3.66
C SER A 49 -13.82 -8.37 -4.52
N ASN A 50 -14.58 -7.38 -4.06
CA ASN A 50 -15.62 -6.76 -4.88
C ASN A 50 -15.08 -5.51 -5.59
N GLU A 51 -15.84 -4.99 -6.54
CA GLU A 51 -15.51 -3.78 -7.29
C GLU A 51 -15.17 -2.58 -6.39
N SER A 52 -15.91 -2.42 -5.28
CA SER A 52 -15.65 -1.35 -4.31
C SER A 52 -14.29 -1.47 -3.63
N HIS A 53 -13.76 -2.67 -3.43
CA HIS A 53 -12.40 -2.85 -2.88
C HIS A 53 -11.35 -2.43 -3.90
N CYS A 54 -11.52 -2.78 -5.17
CA CYS A 54 -10.63 -2.33 -6.24
C CYS A 54 -10.62 -0.80 -6.33
N GLU A 55 -11.78 -0.16 -6.24
CA GLU A 55 -11.87 1.30 -6.17
C GLU A 55 -11.12 1.87 -4.96
N ILE A 56 -11.27 1.28 -3.77
CA ILE A 56 -10.55 1.72 -2.58
C ILE A 56 -9.04 1.56 -2.76
N TYR A 57 -8.57 0.44 -3.30
CA TYR A 57 -7.14 0.22 -3.56
C TYR A 57 -6.57 1.27 -4.51
N ASN A 58 -7.30 1.62 -5.57
CA ASN A 58 -6.90 2.64 -6.53
C ASN A 58 -6.83 4.05 -5.91
N LEU A 59 -7.55 4.31 -4.82
CA LEU A 59 -7.49 5.58 -4.10
C LEU A 59 -6.29 5.68 -3.15
N ILE A 60 -5.68 4.55 -2.74
CA ILE A 60 -4.58 4.57 -1.77
C ILE A 60 -3.41 5.42 -2.28
N PRO A 61 -2.90 5.26 -3.52
CA PRO A 61 -1.78 6.07 -3.99
C PRO A 61 -2.08 7.58 -4.05
N GLU A 62 -3.36 7.97 -4.06
CA GLU A 62 -3.78 9.37 -4.05
C GLU A 62 -3.81 9.98 -2.63
N MET A 63 -3.76 9.14 -1.59
CA MET A 63 -3.77 9.59 -0.20
C MET A 63 -2.40 10.12 0.23
N ASP A 64 -2.41 11.16 1.06
CA ASP A 64 -1.21 11.71 1.69
C ASP A 64 -0.97 11.03 3.04
N PHE A 65 -0.06 10.05 3.08
CA PHE A 65 0.28 9.33 4.31
C PHE A 65 1.76 9.04 4.51
N THR A 66 2.15 8.84 5.78
CA THR A 66 3.55 8.52 6.12
C THR A 66 3.81 7.01 6.20
N LEU A 67 2.90 6.27 6.85
CA LEU A 67 3.04 4.84 7.14
C LEU A 67 1.81 4.08 6.63
N LEU A 68 2.03 2.94 5.98
CA LEU A 68 0.96 2.05 5.52
C LEU A 68 1.13 0.64 6.06
N ASN A 69 0.08 0.17 6.72
CA ASN A 69 -0.13 -1.20 7.12
C ASN A 69 -1.26 -1.80 6.27
N LEU A 70 -0.88 -2.55 5.25
CA LEU A 70 -1.80 -3.20 4.34
C LEU A 70 -2.04 -4.64 4.83
N ASP A 71 -3.21 -4.88 5.39
CA ASP A 71 -3.64 -6.18 5.89
C ASP A 71 -4.76 -6.69 4.99
N VAL A 72 -4.39 -7.25 3.85
CA VAL A 72 -5.36 -7.86 2.94
C VAL A 72 -5.72 -9.23 3.48
N VAL A 73 -6.84 -9.32 4.20
CA VAL A 73 -7.33 -10.58 4.75
C VAL A 73 -8.30 -11.21 3.77
N THR A 74 -7.83 -12.04 2.85
CA THR A 74 -8.73 -12.86 2.02
C THR A 74 -9.03 -14.15 2.75
N PHE A 75 -10.30 -14.35 3.14
CA PHE A 75 -10.69 -15.58 3.81
C PHE A 75 -10.61 -16.82 2.90
N HIS A 76 -10.76 -16.69 1.57
CA HIS A 76 -10.91 -17.89 0.70
C HIS A 76 -10.40 -17.83 -0.76
N HIS A 77 -9.77 -16.75 -1.26
CA HIS A 77 -9.34 -16.69 -2.67
C HIS A 77 -8.01 -15.96 -2.86
N SER A 78 -6.91 -16.72 -2.95
CA SER A 78 -5.58 -16.19 -3.29
C SER A 78 -5.47 -15.72 -4.75
N GLU A 79 -6.31 -16.24 -5.64
CA GLU A 79 -6.28 -15.92 -7.06
C GLU A 79 -6.53 -14.43 -7.31
N ILE A 80 -7.56 -13.87 -6.68
CA ILE A 80 -8.01 -12.49 -6.87
C ILE A 80 -7.06 -11.49 -6.19
N LEU A 81 -6.48 -11.86 -5.05
CA LEU A 81 -5.43 -11.07 -4.41
C LEU A 81 -4.23 -10.88 -5.33
N GLY A 82 -3.93 -11.90 -6.12
CA GLY A 82 -2.88 -11.84 -7.13
C GLY A 82 -3.24 -11.07 -8.41
N GLU A 83 -4.51 -10.76 -8.65
CA GLU A 83 -4.93 -9.82 -9.71
C GLU A 83 -4.89 -8.38 -9.23
N ILE A 84 -5.18 -8.14 -7.95
CA ILE A 84 -5.12 -6.80 -7.36
C ILE A 84 -3.68 -6.39 -7.04
N MET A 85 -2.88 -7.33 -6.54
CA MET A 85 -1.49 -7.12 -6.12
C MET A 85 -0.50 -7.50 -7.24
N GLU A 86 -0.73 -6.98 -8.44
CA GLU A 86 0.27 -7.04 -9.51
C GLU A 86 1.50 -6.21 -9.14
N ASP A 87 2.64 -6.53 -9.76
CA ASP A 87 3.92 -5.83 -9.53
C ASP A 87 3.78 -4.30 -9.69
N ILE A 88 2.94 -3.84 -10.61
CA ILE A 88 2.69 -2.41 -10.85
C ILE A 88 2.04 -1.75 -9.62
N PHE A 89 1.02 -2.38 -9.05
CA PHE A 89 0.33 -1.86 -7.88
C PHE A 89 1.24 -1.90 -6.64
N PHE A 90 1.97 -3.00 -6.46
CA PHE A 90 2.98 -3.13 -5.40
C PHE A 90 4.02 -2.01 -5.48
N LEU A 91 4.59 -1.75 -6.66
CA LEU A 91 5.55 -0.66 -6.87
C LEU A 91 4.94 0.73 -6.63
N ALA A 92 3.68 0.95 -6.99
CA ALA A 92 2.98 2.19 -6.71
C ALA A 92 2.84 2.44 -5.20
N LEU A 93 2.44 1.42 -4.42
CA LEU A 93 2.32 1.53 -2.97
C LEU A 93 3.64 1.85 -2.27
N LEU A 94 4.74 1.26 -2.75
CA LEU A 94 6.07 1.50 -2.19
C LEU A 94 6.54 2.94 -2.41
N ARG A 95 6.17 3.57 -3.53
CA ARG A 95 6.49 4.99 -3.80
C ARG A 95 5.67 5.95 -2.94
N ALA A 96 4.47 5.53 -2.54
CA ALA A 96 3.54 6.36 -1.78
C ALA A 96 3.87 6.44 -0.28
N CYS A 97 4.76 5.61 0.26
CA CYS A 97 4.96 5.53 1.72
C CYS A 97 6.38 5.30 2.18
N LYS A 98 6.67 5.69 3.44
CA LYS A 98 7.99 5.48 4.06
C LYS A 98 8.13 4.10 4.69
N CYS A 99 7.02 3.52 5.14
CA CYS A 99 7.01 2.18 5.71
C CYS A 99 5.82 1.43 5.16
N LEU A 100 6.09 0.27 4.57
CA LEU A 100 5.07 -0.64 4.06
C LEU A 100 5.15 -1.95 4.81
N TYR A 101 4.05 -2.31 5.47
CA TYR A 101 3.86 -3.64 6.02
C TYR A 101 2.74 -4.31 5.24
N ILE A 102 3.02 -5.49 4.67
CA ILE A 102 2.02 -6.26 3.94
C ILE A 102 1.93 -7.68 4.48
N ARG A 103 0.72 -8.20 4.59
CA ARG A 103 0.46 -9.61 4.88
C ARG A 103 -0.01 -10.35 3.64
N GLN A 104 0.42 -11.60 3.51
CA GLN A 104 -0.10 -12.60 2.56
C GLN A 104 -0.03 -12.15 1.09
N ILE A 105 1.19 -11.91 0.58
CA ILE A 105 1.38 -11.73 -0.86
C ILE A 105 2.07 -12.97 -1.45
N GLU A 106 1.38 -13.62 -2.37
CA GLU A 106 1.87 -14.84 -3.02
C GLU A 106 2.51 -14.59 -4.39
N LYS A 107 2.18 -13.47 -5.06
CA LYS A 107 2.51 -13.24 -6.48
C LYS A 107 3.55 -12.14 -6.77
N ILE A 108 4.30 -11.66 -5.77
CA ILE A 108 5.40 -10.72 -6.06
C ILE A 108 6.53 -11.46 -6.79
N THR A 109 6.93 -10.93 -7.94
CA THR A 109 8.03 -11.48 -8.72
C THR A 109 9.40 -11.17 -8.08
N PRO A 110 10.43 -12.01 -8.30
CA PRO A 110 11.80 -11.71 -7.92
C PRO A 110 12.30 -10.38 -8.48
N GLU A 111 11.91 -10.05 -9.72
CA GLU A 111 12.27 -8.85 -10.44
C GLU A 111 11.69 -7.61 -9.75
N ALA A 112 10.43 -7.67 -9.31
CA ALA A 112 9.83 -6.60 -8.52
C ALA A 112 10.61 -6.37 -7.22
N ILE A 113 10.94 -7.42 -6.46
CA ILE A 113 11.72 -7.29 -5.21
C ILE A 113 13.10 -6.66 -5.50
N HIS A 114 13.76 -7.10 -6.57
CA HIS A 114 15.04 -6.56 -6.98
C HIS A 114 14.94 -5.08 -7.36
N GLN A 115 13.90 -4.68 -8.08
CA GLN A 115 13.64 -3.28 -8.41
C GLN A 115 13.46 -2.44 -7.14
N VAL A 116 12.70 -2.93 -6.16
CA VAL A 116 12.53 -2.23 -4.87
C VAL A 116 13.84 -2.09 -4.13
N TYR A 117 14.63 -3.16 -4.04
CA TYR A 117 15.96 -3.11 -3.43
C TYR A 117 16.82 -2.04 -4.10
N LYS A 118 16.88 -2.05 -5.43
CA LYS A 118 17.65 -1.08 -6.21
C LYS A 118 17.18 0.35 -5.92
N ASP A 119 15.88 0.61 -6.02
CA ASP A 119 15.29 1.93 -5.80
C ASP A 119 15.54 2.45 -4.37
N MET A 120 15.49 1.57 -3.37
CA MET A 120 15.84 1.91 -2.00
C MET A 120 17.34 2.25 -1.84
N THR A 121 18.23 1.51 -2.49
CA THR A 121 19.68 1.74 -2.40
C THR A 121 20.13 2.99 -3.16
N GLU A 122 19.48 3.30 -4.29
CA GLU A 122 19.76 4.49 -5.09
C GLU A 122 19.12 5.76 -4.50
N GLY A 123 18.23 5.61 -3.51
CA GLY A 123 17.51 6.72 -2.90
C GLY A 123 16.41 7.29 -3.80
N SER A 124 15.99 6.56 -4.84
CA SER A 124 14.91 6.97 -5.75
C SER A 124 13.51 6.74 -5.14
N MET A 125 13.43 6.05 -4.00
CA MET A 125 12.20 5.79 -3.25
C MET A 125 12.17 6.48 -1.89
N THR A 126 10.96 6.86 -1.45
CA THR A 126 10.69 7.38 -0.10
C THR A 126 10.65 6.27 0.95
N LEU A 127 10.48 5.02 0.51
CA LEU A 127 10.41 3.83 1.34
C LEU A 127 11.71 3.58 2.11
N ARG A 128 11.57 3.32 3.41
CA ARG A 128 12.65 3.03 4.35
C ARG A 128 12.53 1.62 4.92
N ILE A 129 11.31 1.13 5.07
CA ILE A 129 11.03 -0.17 5.67
C ILE A 129 9.99 -0.91 4.83
N LEU A 130 10.36 -2.08 4.33
CA LEU A 130 9.44 -3.06 3.75
C LEU A 130 9.39 -4.28 4.66
N ARG A 131 8.18 -4.69 5.07
CA ARG A 131 7.94 -5.90 5.85
C ARG A 131 6.86 -6.73 5.18
N ILE A 132 7.20 -7.94 4.76
CA ILE A 132 6.27 -8.89 4.15
C ILE A 132 6.06 -10.04 5.15
N LYS A 133 4.85 -10.19 5.67
CA LYS A 133 4.45 -11.30 6.55
C LYS A 133 3.70 -12.36 5.74
N GLY A 134 3.97 -13.63 6.03
CA GLY A 134 3.48 -14.77 5.24
C GLY A 134 4.56 -15.37 4.35
N GLY A 135 5.71 -14.70 4.25
CA GLY A 135 6.87 -15.16 3.50
C GLY A 135 6.73 -14.91 2.01
N LEU A 136 7.83 -14.53 1.38
CA LEU A 136 7.98 -14.69 -0.06
C LEU A 136 8.20 -16.18 -0.35
N GLN A 137 7.76 -16.66 -1.51
CA GLN A 137 8.11 -18.02 -1.94
C GLN A 137 9.64 -18.18 -1.90
N LEU A 138 10.12 -19.30 -1.36
CA LEU A 138 11.56 -19.54 -1.20
C LEU A 138 12.31 -19.39 -2.52
N GLY A 139 11.71 -19.85 -3.63
CA GLY A 139 12.27 -19.68 -4.97
C GLY A 139 12.49 -18.22 -5.36
N ALA A 140 11.56 -17.32 -4.99
CA ALA A 140 11.69 -15.90 -5.26
C ALA A 140 12.78 -15.23 -4.40
N ILE A 141 12.90 -15.63 -3.13
CA ILE A 141 13.98 -15.18 -2.25
C ILE A 141 15.34 -15.61 -2.83
N VAL A 142 15.48 -16.88 -3.22
CA VAL A 142 16.72 -17.41 -3.79
C VAL A 142 17.08 -16.71 -5.11
N ALA A 143 16.09 -16.47 -5.98
CA ALA A 143 16.28 -15.75 -7.23
C ALA A 143 16.76 -14.31 -6.98
N PHE A 144 16.12 -13.60 -6.05
CA PHE A 144 16.53 -12.27 -5.61
C PHE A 144 17.95 -12.24 -5.02
N LEU A 145 18.29 -13.17 -4.12
CA LEU A 145 19.63 -13.26 -3.52
C LEU A 145 20.71 -13.46 -4.60
N LYS A 146 20.44 -14.31 -5.59
CA LYS A 146 21.33 -14.49 -6.75
C LYS A 146 21.50 -13.20 -7.55
N HIS A 147 20.43 -12.42 -7.74
CA HIS A 147 20.50 -11.13 -8.46
C HIS A 147 21.42 -10.12 -7.78
N ILE A 148 21.45 -10.11 -6.45
CA ILE A 148 22.35 -9.23 -5.68
C ILE A 148 23.72 -9.87 -5.38
N GLY A 149 24.05 -10.99 -6.03
CA GLY A 149 25.34 -11.66 -5.90
C GLY A 149 25.53 -12.50 -4.64
N ILE A 150 24.47 -12.77 -3.87
CA ILE A 150 24.52 -13.65 -2.69
C ILE A 150 24.20 -15.08 -3.14
N ILE A 151 25.23 -15.93 -3.13
CA ILE A 151 25.10 -17.35 -3.45
C ILE A 151 24.91 -18.12 -2.15
N TYR A 152 23.78 -18.82 -2.03
CA TYR A 152 23.53 -19.76 -0.94
C TYR A 152 23.95 -21.16 -1.41
N THR A 153 24.94 -21.75 -0.74
CA THR A 153 25.37 -23.15 -0.90
C THR A 153 24.74 -24.03 0.16
#